data_AF-A0A3M1CMR8-F1
#
_entry.id   AF-A0A3M1CMR8-F1
#
_cell.length_a   1.000
_cell.length_b   1.000
_cell.length_c   1.000
_cell.angle_alpha   90.00
_cell.angle_beta   90.00
_cell.angle_gamma   90.00
#
_symmetry.space_group_name_H-M   'P 1'
#
loop_
_entity.id
_entity.type
_entity.pdbx_description
1 polymer ?
#
loop_
_entity_poly.entity_id
_entity_poly.type
_entity_poly.pdbx_seq_one_letter_code
_entity_poly.pdbx_strand_id
1 'polypeptide(L)'
;MKQLKSILVVSFAMMLSFCSSGGGDQPQDGGQDGQNTIDQASQKCGSQYCAASESCLAGEVCVGDPTSTARACEEDPNKENIYNEVEDGDLSCHNSLPCPDEQCPQQLSCKDGTCGVPAPGGPDRVIFRGCVDAFGIGDITSGMKLALYLPGQDPSGTPSQVVDTIEDRSSCEYWGYFEFTDVPTNTPLVLKSYDEQGDFVPVYKYNLVLWSDLAQQEGNDWVFDTRATVTDPRTGQQISLNPWRGYAISQSTYNVILMAVGVTLGDNQGAIAGTIRDCRYRELANIKCGTAPQAEVVTYFSNAENPRPELSRNSTNVNGIYAAIGIDAGNATLACQGLDAEGNKVPFGAYRVKVFPKSISIVSFDWYPAVQ
;
A
#
# COMPACT_ATOMS: atom_id res chain seq x y z
N MET A 1 -8.63 46.04 -24.35
CA MET A 1 -7.65 47.02 -23.86
C MET A 1 -7.34 46.71 -22.41
N LYS A 2 -6.03 46.58 -22.08
CA LYS A 2 -5.40 46.78 -20.75
C LYS A 2 -5.82 45.80 -19.63
N GLN A 3 -4.93 45.07 -18.93
CA GLN A 3 -3.46 45.12 -18.80
C GLN A 3 -2.92 43.71 -18.52
N LEU A 4 -1.77 43.40 -19.14
CA LEU A 4 -0.84 42.38 -18.66
C LEU A 4 -0.19 42.85 -17.36
N LYS A 5 -0.04 41.96 -16.37
CA LYS A 5 0.97 42.08 -15.33
C LYS A 5 1.99 40.96 -15.49
N SER A 6 3.17 41.38 -15.93
CA SER A 6 4.42 40.64 -15.91
C SER A 6 4.77 40.18 -14.51
N ILE A 7 5.16 38.93 -14.36
CA ILE A 7 5.89 38.45 -13.18
C ILE A 7 7.34 38.21 -13.58
N LEU A 8 8.19 38.81 -12.76
CA LEU A 8 9.62 38.98 -12.85
C LEU A 8 10.33 37.62 -12.63
N VAL A 9 11.17 37.24 -13.57
CA VAL A 9 12.15 36.16 -13.41
C VAL A 9 13.32 36.70 -12.60
N VAL A 10 13.55 36.13 -11.41
CA VAL A 10 14.77 36.38 -10.63
C VAL A 10 15.65 35.15 -10.73
N SER A 11 16.70 35.26 -11.56
CA SER A 11 17.83 34.35 -11.60
C SER A 11 18.70 34.57 -10.37
N PHE A 12 18.91 33.53 -9.57
CA PHE A 12 19.96 33.51 -8.55
C PHE A 12 21.13 32.69 -9.09
N ALA A 13 22.19 33.40 -9.47
CA ALA A 13 23.51 32.83 -9.70
C ALA A 13 24.30 32.95 -8.39
N MET A 14 24.79 31.83 -7.87
CA MET A 14 25.90 31.83 -6.91
C MET A 14 27.01 30.92 -7.45
N MET A 15 28.18 31.51 -7.63
CA MET A 15 29.44 30.85 -7.93
C MET A 15 30.45 31.21 -6.84
N LEU A 16 31.17 30.16 -6.38
CA LEU A 16 32.57 30.11 -5.87
C LEU A 16 32.84 30.83 -4.52
N SER A 17 33.68 30.36 -3.59
CA SER A 17 34.90 29.53 -3.66
C SER A 17 35.38 29.02 -2.27
N PHE A 18 35.98 27.82 -2.26
CA PHE A 18 37.18 27.30 -1.55
C PHE A 18 37.55 27.61 -0.08
N CYS A 19 37.76 26.53 0.69
CA CYS A 19 38.88 26.13 1.58
C CYS A 19 38.33 24.99 2.49
N SER A 20 38.99 23.91 2.91
CA SER A 20 40.38 23.60 3.21
C SER A 20 40.51 22.08 3.41
N SER A 21 41.73 21.59 3.26
CA SER A 21 42.26 20.23 3.42
C SER A 21 42.14 19.61 4.82
N GLY A 22 41.96 18.29 4.84
CA GLY A 22 42.30 17.33 5.91
C GLY A 22 41.70 15.97 5.51
N GLY A 23 42.41 14.86 5.29
CA GLY A 23 43.69 14.40 5.85
C GLY A 23 43.40 13.40 6.97
N GLY A 24 43.14 12.13 6.65
CA GLY A 24 42.98 11.07 7.66
C GLY A 24 42.39 9.76 7.13
N ASP A 25 43.28 8.81 6.88
CA ASP A 25 43.16 7.36 7.08
C ASP A 25 42.03 6.56 6.38
N GLN A 26 42.41 5.92 5.26
CA GLN A 26 41.75 4.72 4.76
C GLN A 26 42.26 3.48 5.52
N PRO A 27 41.40 2.67 6.15
CA PRO A 27 41.77 1.32 6.55
C PRO A 27 41.86 0.42 5.32
N GLN A 28 43.00 -0.26 5.19
CA GLN A 28 43.25 -1.35 4.25
C GLN A 28 42.19 -2.46 4.42
N ASP A 29 41.48 -2.81 3.35
CA ASP A 29 40.74 -4.07 3.27
C ASP A 29 41.68 -5.19 2.82
N GLY A 30 41.88 -6.14 3.72
CA GLY A 30 42.56 -7.39 3.41
C GLY A 30 41.54 -8.40 2.89
N GLY A 31 41.51 -8.58 1.57
CA GLY A 31 41.25 -9.83 0.85
C GLY A 31 40.06 -10.72 1.25
N GLN A 32 39.15 -10.94 0.31
CA GLN A 32 39.10 -12.20 -0.46
C GLN A 32 38.01 -12.11 -1.52
N ASP A 33 38.44 -12.01 -2.79
CA ASP A 33 37.61 -12.18 -3.97
C ASP A 33 37.18 -13.64 -4.11
N GLY A 34 36.18 -14.02 -3.32
CA GLY A 34 35.35 -15.18 -3.62
C GLY A 34 34.30 -14.75 -4.63
N GLN A 35 34.61 -14.89 -5.93
CA GLN A 35 33.61 -14.86 -7.01
C GLN A 35 32.63 -16.01 -6.83
N ASN A 36 31.67 -15.79 -5.94
CA ASN A 36 30.44 -16.54 -5.85
C ASN A 36 29.54 -15.96 -6.95
N THR A 37 29.56 -16.58 -8.13
CA THR A 37 28.46 -16.50 -9.09
C THR A 37 27.24 -17.18 -8.45
N ILE A 38 26.65 -16.49 -7.47
CA ILE A 38 25.34 -16.84 -6.94
C ILE A 38 24.36 -16.21 -7.93
N ASP A 39 23.49 -17.04 -8.50
CA ASP A 39 22.28 -16.60 -9.19
C ASP A 39 21.54 -15.59 -8.30
N GLN A 40 21.75 -14.30 -8.54
CA GLN A 40 21.17 -13.19 -7.77
C GLN A 40 19.63 -13.16 -7.85
N ALA A 41 19.03 -13.90 -8.78
CA ALA A 41 17.59 -13.98 -8.95
C ALA A 41 16.87 -14.86 -7.92
N SER A 42 17.58 -15.53 -7.00
CA SER A 42 16.95 -16.38 -5.98
C SER A 42 17.59 -16.32 -4.59
N GLN A 43 18.31 -15.24 -4.25
CA GLN A 43 18.85 -15.08 -2.90
C GLN A 43 17.71 -14.84 -1.90
N LYS A 44 17.22 -15.95 -1.34
CA LYS A 44 16.39 -16.01 -0.14
C LYS A 44 17.10 -15.21 0.96
N CYS A 45 16.40 -14.29 1.61
CA CYS A 45 16.97 -13.59 2.74
C CYS A 45 17.26 -14.60 3.86
N GLY A 46 18.27 -14.29 4.65
CA GLY A 46 18.64 -15.03 5.86
C GLY A 46 19.39 -14.08 6.76
N SER A 47 19.68 -14.47 8.00
CA SER A 47 20.45 -13.64 8.95
C SER A 47 21.83 -13.23 8.45
N GLN A 48 22.34 -13.88 7.39
CA GLN A 48 23.60 -13.53 6.73
C GLN A 48 23.47 -12.40 5.69
N TYR A 49 22.26 -12.11 5.22
CA TYR A 49 22.01 -11.16 4.13
C TYR A 49 21.32 -9.88 4.59
N CYS A 50 20.48 -9.97 5.62
CA CYS A 50 19.90 -8.77 6.23
C CYS A 50 20.91 -8.10 7.17
N ALA A 51 20.80 -6.78 7.33
CA ALA A 51 21.58 -6.07 8.32
C ALA A 51 21.24 -6.56 9.74
N ALA A 52 22.15 -6.34 10.69
CA ALA A 52 21.92 -6.73 12.09
C ALA A 52 20.67 -6.04 12.72
N SER A 53 20.23 -4.93 12.14
CA SER A 53 19.02 -4.18 12.52
C SER A 53 17.78 -4.58 11.72
N GLU A 54 17.80 -5.72 11.05
CA GLU A 54 16.73 -6.21 10.18
C GLU A 54 16.37 -7.66 10.50
N SER A 55 15.11 -8.00 10.24
CA SER A 55 14.57 -9.34 10.32
C SER A 55 14.24 -9.84 8.91
N CYS A 56 14.58 -11.09 8.63
CA CYS A 56 14.21 -11.75 7.37
C CYS A 56 12.78 -12.29 7.48
N LEU A 57 11.86 -11.74 6.71
CA LEU A 57 10.46 -12.13 6.63
C LEU A 57 10.19 -12.94 5.35
N ALA A 58 9.31 -13.95 5.47
CA ALA A 58 8.94 -14.87 4.40
C ALA A 58 10.12 -15.56 3.68
N GLY A 59 11.32 -15.56 4.30
CA GLY A 59 12.53 -16.12 3.72
C GLY A 59 13.06 -15.37 2.49
N GLU A 60 12.54 -14.17 2.17
CA GLU A 60 13.00 -13.38 1.02
C GLU A 60 13.08 -11.87 1.24
N VAL A 61 12.36 -11.29 2.22
CA VAL A 61 12.33 -9.84 2.45
C VAL A 61 13.08 -9.45 3.72
N CYS A 62 14.10 -8.59 3.61
CA CYS A 62 14.70 -7.94 4.77
C CYS A 62 13.85 -6.74 5.21
N VAL A 63 13.43 -6.71 6.48
CA VAL A 63 12.62 -5.64 7.05
C VAL A 63 13.29 -5.09 8.30
N GLY A 64 13.45 -3.77 8.38
CA GLY A 64 14.00 -3.10 9.56
C GLY A 64 13.28 -3.46 10.84
N ASP A 65 14.02 -3.61 11.92
CA ASP A 65 13.47 -3.92 13.24
C ASP A 65 12.68 -2.73 13.80
N PRO A 66 11.40 -2.91 14.15
CA PRO A 66 10.60 -1.86 14.77
C PRO A 66 11.14 -1.56 16.17
N THR A 67 11.16 -0.27 16.53
CA THR A 67 11.73 0.22 17.81
C THR A 67 10.67 0.71 18.78
N SER A 68 9.40 0.64 18.40
CA SER A 68 8.26 1.14 19.16
C SER A 68 7.04 0.26 18.91
N THR A 69 6.13 0.18 19.89
CA THR A 69 4.88 -0.56 19.75
C THR A 69 4.06 0.01 18.59
N ALA A 70 3.37 -0.86 17.86
CA ALA A 70 2.40 -0.45 16.87
C ALA A 70 1.28 0.30 17.57
N ARG A 71 0.90 1.46 17.05
CA ARG A 71 -0.14 2.31 17.66
C ARG A 71 -1.31 2.42 16.70
N ALA A 72 -2.50 2.06 17.17
CA ALA A 72 -3.74 2.27 16.44
C ALA A 72 -4.07 3.76 16.41
N CYS A 73 -4.50 4.22 15.24
CA CYS A 73 -4.80 5.62 15.00
C CYS A 73 -6.25 5.78 14.56
N GLU A 74 -6.91 6.81 15.08
CA GLU A 74 -8.29 7.15 14.74
C GLU A 74 -8.35 8.62 14.32
N GLU A 75 -9.21 8.91 13.34
CA GLU A 75 -9.49 10.28 12.92
C GLU A 75 -10.22 11.04 14.05
N ASP A 76 -9.79 12.27 14.33
CA ASP A 76 -10.47 13.18 15.25
C ASP A 76 -11.87 13.47 14.69
N PRO A 77 -12.95 13.10 15.39
CA PRO A 77 -14.31 13.28 14.87
C PRO A 77 -14.69 14.75 14.66
N ASN A 78 -13.88 15.70 15.16
CA ASN A 78 -14.09 17.13 15.00
C ASN A 78 -13.18 17.78 13.95
N LYS A 79 -12.25 17.02 13.36
CA LYS A 79 -11.27 17.55 12.41
C LYS A 79 -10.98 16.55 11.31
N GLU A 80 -11.34 16.96 10.10
CA GLU A 80 -11.05 16.22 8.88
C GLU A 80 -9.54 16.00 8.70
N ASN A 81 -9.17 14.77 8.36
CA ASN A 81 -7.80 14.34 8.05
C ASN A 81 -6.79 14.51 9.19
N ILE A 82 -7.24 14.63 10.44
CA ILE A 82 -6.37 14.66 11.62
C ILE A 82 -6.52 13.35 12.39
N TYR A 83 -5.46 12.55 12.40
CA TYR A 83 -5.44 11.27 13.08
C TYR A 83 -4.62 11.35 14.37
N ASN A 84 -5.10 10.68 15.42
CA ASN A 84 -4.44 10.61 16.72
C ASN A 84 -4.16 9.14 17.08
N GLU A 85 -3.00 8.88 17.65
CA GLU A 85 -2.72 7.59 18.29
C GLU A 85 -3.61 7.43 19.52
N VAL A 86 -4.38 6.34 19.58
CA VAL A 86 -5.37 6.09 20.65
C VAL A 86 -4.89 5.02 21.63
N GLU A 87 -4.49 3.86 21.13
CA GLU A 87 -4.09 2.69 21.93
C GLU A 87 -3.05 1.85 21.17
N ASP A 88 -2.56 0.79 21.81
CA ASP A 88 -1.72 -0.19 21.09
C ASP A 88 -2.55 -0.87 20.00
N GLY A 89 -1.91 -1.13 18.87
CA GLY A 89 -2.54 -1.80 17.73
C GLY A 89 -2.97 -3.22 18.08
N ASP A 90 -4.20 -3.59 17.70
CA ASP A 90 -4.63 -4.99 17.77
C ASP A 90 -3.98 -5.77 16.63
N LEU A 91 -2.89 -6.48 16.93
CA LEU A 91 -2.14 -7.25 15.94
C LEU A 91 -2.54 -8.73 15.91
N SER A 92 -3.60 -9.14 16.60
CA SER A 92 -3.92 -10.55 16.83
C SER A 92 -4.30 -11.35 15.56
N CYS A 93 -4.89 -10.68 14.57
CA CYS A 93 -5.19 -11.20 13.23
C CYS A 93 -3.99 -11.14 12.28
N HIS A 94 -2.92 -10.42 12.66
CA HIS A 94 -1.66 -10.37 11.94
C HIS A 94 -0.73 -11.38 12.60
N ASN A 95 -0.80 -12.63 12.17
CA ASN A 95 0.19 -13.60 12.62
C ASN A 95 0.51 -14.56 11.50
N SER A 96 1.60 -14.28 10.79
CA SER A 96 2.10 -15.17 9.74
C SER A 96 2.95 -16.30 10.31
N LEU A 97 2.75 -16.71 11.57
CA LEU A 97 3.38 -17.92 12.06
C LEU A 97 3.09 -19.06 11.07
N PRO A 98 4.12 -19.77 10.59
CA PRO A 98 3.92 -20.94 9.77
C PRO A 98 2.98 -21.88 10.49
N CYS A 99 1.84 -22.20 9.88
CA CYS A 99 0.87 -23.11 10.47
C CYS A 99 1.05 -24.49 9.83
N PRO A 100 1.66 -25.46 10.55
CA PRO A 100 1.53 -26.85 10.19
C PRO A 100 0.15 -27.33 10.69
N ASP A 101 -0.86 -27.20 9.83
CA ASP A 101 -2.12 -27.95 9.86
C ASP A 101 -2.91 -28.01 11.19
N GLU A 102 -3.23 -26.85 11.81
CA GLU A 102 -4.32 -26.61 12.81
C GLU A 102 -3.94 -25.60 13.91
N GLN A 103 -2.69 -25.13 13.96
CA GLN A 103 -2.21 -24.24 15.05
C GLN A 103 -2.58 -22.76 14.93
N CYS A 104 -3.57 -22.42 14.11
CA CYS A 104 -3.98 -21.03 14.03
C CYS A 104 -4.68 -20.61 15.32
N PRO A 105 -4.43 -19.39 15.81
CA PRO A 105 -5.20 -18.80 16.91
C PRO A 105 -6.71 -18.96 16.65
N GLN A 106 -7.50 -19.11 17.72
CA GLN A 106 -8.94 -19.23 17.61
C GLN A 106 -9.47 -18.07 16.73
N GLN A 107 -10.28 -18.40 15.71
CA GLN A 107 -10.83 -17.53 14.66
C GLN A 107 -10.04 -17.43 13.34
N LEU A 108 -8.79 -17.90 13.28
CA LEU A 108 -8.03 -17.98 12.04
C LEU A 108 -7.98 -19.42 11.51
N SER A 109 -7.90 -19.60 10.19
CA SER A 109 -7.72 -20.88 9.52
C SER A 109 -6.35 -20.94 8.83
N CYS A 110 -5.70 -22.09 8.93
CA CYS A 110 -4.42 -22.31 8.28
C CYS A 110 -4.63 -22.55 6.79
N LYS A 111 -3.97 -21.77 5.94
CA LYS A 111 -4.00 -21.96 4.50
C LYS A 111 -2.72 -21.49 3.82
N ASP A 112 -2.20 -22.33 2.94
CA ASP A 112 -0.90 -22.15 2.27
C ASP A 112 0.25 -21.85 3.25
N GLY A 113 0.17 -22.47 4.44
CA GLY A 113 1.15 -22.31 5.51
C GLY A 113 1.03 -21.01 6.30
N THR A 114 -0.01 -20.20 6.09
CA THR A 114 -0.28 -18.96 6.83
C THR A 114 -1.66 -18.96 7.47
N CYS A 115 -1.80 -18.41 8.66
CA CYS A 115 -3.11 -18.21 9.29
C CYS A 115 -3.81 -17.01 8.64
N GLY A 116 -5.04 -17.21 8.18
CA GLY A 116 -5.88 -16.16 7.61
C GLY A 116 -7.30 -16.24 8.13
N VAL A 117 -8.10 -15.26 7.79
CA VAL A 117 -9.50 -15.17 8.22
C VAL A 117 -10.33 -16.01 7.27
N PRO A 118 -11.16 -16.94 7.78
CA PRO A 118 -12.02 -17.76 6.94
C PRO A 118 -13.03 -16.89 6.17
N ALA A 119 -13.37 -17.32 4.96
CA ALA A 119 -14.42 -16.67 4.17
C ALA A 119 -15.74 -16.67 4.96
N PRO A 120 -16.34 -15.50 5.24
CA PRO A 120 -17.62 -15.42 5.93
C PRO A 120 -18.75 -15.93 5.04
N GLY A 121 -19.89 -16.26 5.65
CA GLY A 121 -21.11 -16.54 4.90
C GLY A 121 -21.70 -15.26 4.29
N GLY A 122 -22.45 -15.38 3.20
CA GLY A 122 -23.11 -14.24 2.55
C GLY A 122 -23.37 -14.50 1.06
N PRO A 123 -23.68 -13.46 0.28
CA PRO A 123 -23.84 -13.60 -1.16
C PRO A 123 -22.51 -13.96 -1.84
N ASP A 124 -22.54 -14.88 -2.78
CA ASP A 124 -21.36 -15.26 -3.57
C ASP A 124 -20.89 -14.13 -4.50
N ARG A 125 -21.81 -13.25 -4.91
CA ARG A 125 -21.57 -12.15 -5.85
C ARG A 125 -22.36 -10.91 -5.48
N VAL A 126 -21.80 -9.75 -5.79
CA VAL A 126 -22.34 -8.43 -5.45
C VAL A 126 -22.25 -7.46 -6.62
N ILE A 127 -23.03 -6.39 -6.56
CA ILE A 127 -22.73 -5.14 -7.26
C ILE A 127 -21.66 -4.41 -6.45
N PHE A 128 -20.52 -4.14 -7.05
CA PHE A 128 -19.41 -3.43 -6.42
C PHE A 128 -19.38 -1.99 -6.94
N ARG A 129 -19.68 -1.03 -6.07
CA ARG A 129 -19.69 0.39 -6.45
C ARG A 129 -19.00 1.26 -5.42
N GLY A 130 -18.56 2.43 -5.86
CA GLY A 130 -17.80 3.33 -5.00
C GLY A 130 -17.32 4.56 -5.73
N CYS A 131 -16.36 5.24 -5.11
CA CYS A 131 -15.68 6.39 -5.70
C CYS A 131 -14.21 6.05 -6.02
N VAL A 132 -13.60 6.79 -6.95
CA VAL A 132 -12.14 6.78 -7.16
C VAL A 132 -11.55 8.01 -6.50
N ASP A 133 -10.78 7.80 -5.45
CA ASP A 133 -10.12 8.87 -4.73
C ASP A 133 -8.80 9.26 -5.40
N ALA A 134 -8.60 10.56 -5.61
CA ALA A 134 -7.34 11.10 -6.11
C ALA A 134 -6.44 11.49 -4.94
N PHE A 135 -5.24 10.94 -4.93
CA PHE A 135 -4.19 11.36 -4.02
C PHE A 135 -3.36 12.48 -4.65
N GLY A 136 -3.36 13.65 -4.01
CA GLY A 136 -2.46 14.76 -4.28
C GLY A 136 -3.09 15.93 -5.03
N ILE A 137 -2.34 16.55 -5.95
CA ILE A 137 -2.75 17.79 -6.62
C ILE A 137 -3.61 17.47 -7.85
N GLY A 138 -4.83 17.98 -7.88
CA GLY A 138 -5.74 17.91 -9.03
C GLY A 138 -6.68 16.71 -8.89
N ASP A 139 -7.95 16.99 -8.57
CA ASP A 139 -8.76 16.04 -7.81
C ASP A 139 -9.89 15.41 -8.62
N ILE A 140 -9.98 15.71 -9.92
CA ILE A 140 -11.10 15.24 -10.75
C ILE A 140 -10.75 13.88 -11.35
N THR A 141 -11.31 12.83 -10.76
CA THR A 141 -11.18 11.44 -11.23
C THR A 141 -12.35 10.99 -12.11
N SER A 142 -13.20 11.91 -12.58
CA SER A 142 -14.24 11.61 -13.57
C SER A 142 -13.62 11.45 -14.97
N GLY A 143 -14.13 10.49 -15.75
CA GLY A 143 -13.57 10.13 -17.06
C GLY A 143 -12.33 9.24 -17.01
N MET A 144 -11.94 8.77 -15.81
CA MET A 144 -10.97 7.69 -15.65
C MET A 144 -11.58 6.34 -16.04
N LYS A 145 -10.73 5.34 -16.24
CA LYS A 145 -11.13 3.95 -16.42
C LYS A 145 -10.74 3.11 -15.21
N LEU A 146 -11.64 2.21 -14.84
CA LEU A 146 -11.37 1.15 -13.89
C LEU A 146 -11.48 -0.20 -14.59
N ALA A 147 -10.48 -1.04 -14.37
CA ALA A 147 -10.44 -2.40 -14.87
C ALA A 147 -10.36 -3.38 -13.70
N LEU A 148 -11.28 -4.35 -13.67
CA LEU A 148 -11.35 -5.38 -12.65
C LEU A 148 -10.81 -6.70 -13.18
N TYR A 149 -9.89 -7.29 -12.43
CA TYR A 149 -9.30 -8.59 -12.71
C TYR A 149 -9.74 -9.59 -11.63
N LEU A 150 -10.31 -10.70 -12.08
CA LEU A 150 -10.78 -11.81 -11.26
C LEU A 150 -9.62 -12.72 -10.83
N PRO A 151 -9.85 -13.63 -9.86
CA PRO A 151 -8.82 -14.54 -9.38
C PRO A 151 -8.17 -15.34 -10.51
N GLY A 152 -6.84 -15.43 -10.48
CA GLY A 152 -6.04 -16.12 -11.49
C GLY A 152 -5.82 -15.35 -12.80
N GLN A 153 -6.41 -14.17 -12.98
CA GLN A 153 -6.10 -13.31 -14.13
C GLN A 153 -4.80 -12.53 -13.90
N ASP A 154 -3.92 -12.51 -14.90
CA ASP A 154 -2.74 -11.65 -14.90
C ASP A 154 -3.16 -10.20 -15.21
N PRO A 155 -2.87 -9.21 -14.34
CA PRO A 155 -3.18 -7.80 -14.61
C PRO A 155 -2.44 -7.18 -15.80
N SER A 156 -1.49 -7.90 -16.44
CA SER A 156 -0.96 -7.51 -17.76
C SER A 156 -1.88 -7.88 -18.94
N GLY A 157 -2.88 -8.74 -18.70
CA GLY A 157 -3.79 -9.26 -19.72
C GLY A 157 -5.09 -8.47 -19.85
N THR A 158 -6.08 -9.12 -20.44
CA THR A 158 -7.43 -8.56 -20.61
C THR A 158 -8.19 -8.58 -19.28
N PRO A 159 -8.74 -7.45 -18.81
CA PRO A 159 -9.57 -7.42 -17.61
C PRO A 159 -10.92 -8.11 -17.84
N SER A 160 -11.52 -8.63 -16.77
CA SER A 160 -12.87 -9.21 -16.81
C SER A 160 -13.94 -8.17 -17.05
N GLN A 161 -13.80 -6.99 -16.46
CA GLN A 161 -14.73 -5.87 -16.62
C GLN A 161 -13.94 -4.57 -16.71
N VAL A 162 -14.46 -3.63 -17.51
CA VAL A 162 -13.95 -2.26 -17.61
C VAL A 162 -15.13 -1.32 -17.53
N VAL A 163 -15.01 -0.29 -16.69
CA VAL A 163 -16.02 0.74 -16.52
C VAL A 163 -15.36 2.12 -16.56
N ASP A 164 -16.09 3.09 -17.11
CA ASP A 164 -15.70 4.49 -17.04
C ASP A 164 -16.22 5.08 -15.73
N THR A 165 -15.43 5.96 -15.11
CA THR A 165 -15.90 6.73 -13.97
C THR A 165 -16.76 7.89 -14.46
N ILE A 166 -17.87 8.12 -13.77
CA ILE A 166 -18.78 9.24 -14.08
C ILE A 166 -18.82 10.22 -12.92
N GLU A 167 -19.14 11.48 -13.22
CA GLU A 167 -19.36 12.50 -12.20
C GLU A 167 -20.66 12.19 -11.45
N ASP A 168 -20.56 11.92 -10.13
CA ASP A 168 -21.72 11.79 -9.25
C ASP A 168 -21.64 12.81 -8.12
N ARG A 169 -22.26 13.98 -8.36
CA ARG A 169 -22.31 15.08 -7.40
C ARG A 169 -23.07 14.77 -6.12
N SER A 170 -23.85 13.69 -6.09
CA SER A 170 -24.71 13.38 -4.93
C SER A 170 -24.00 12.54 -3.87
N SER A 171 -22.94 11.83 -4.24
CA SER A 171 -22.31 10.82 -3.37
C SER A 171 -20.77 10.74 -3.50
N CYS A 172 -20.22 11.22 -4.61
CA CYS A 172 -18.80 11.29 -4.92
C CYS A 172 -18.50 12.71 -5.43
N GLU A 173 -18.85 13.75 -4.67
CA GLU A 173 -18.97 15.13 -5.18
C GLU A 173 -17.69 15.67 -5.87
N TYR A 174 -16.53 15.13 -5.51
CA TYR A 174 -15.23 15.47 -6.08
C TYR A 174 -14.56 14.28 -6.80
N TRP A 175 -15.21 13.12 -6.86
CA TRP A 175 -14.61 11.87 -7.28
C TRP A 175 -15.43 11.19 -8.38
N GLY A 176 -14.76 10.35 -9.18
CA GLY A 176 -15.39 9.52 -10.19
C GLY A 176 -16.14 8.35 -9.54
N TYR A 177 -17.44 8.26 -9.76
CA TYR A 177 -18.26 7.11 -9.38
C TYR A 177 -18.03 5.94 -10.34
N PHE A 178 -18.06 4.72 -9.82
CA PHE A 178 -18.02 3.51 -10.61
C PHE A 178 -18.98 2.45 -10.09
N GLU A 179 -19.34 1.51 -10.96
CA GLU A 179 -20.16 0.35 -10.63
C GLU A 179 -19.76 -0.85 -11.50
N PHE A 180 -19.39 -1.95 -10.85
CA PHE A 180 -19.21 -3.26 -11.46
C PHE A 180 -20.36 -4.17 -11.01
N THR A 181 -20.86 -5.00 -11.91
CA THR A 181 -21.89 -5.99 -11.60
C THR A 181 -21.30 -7.38 -11.47
N ASP A 182 -21.96 -8.28 -10.76
CA ASP A 182 -21.60 -9.70 -10.75
C ASP A 182 -20.14 -9.91 -10.24
N VAL A 183 -19.70 -9.14 -9.26
CA VAL A 183 -18.34 -9.25 -8.70
C VAL A 183 -18.31 -10.32 -7.62
N PRO A 184 -17.42 -11.33 -7.68
CA PRO A 184 -17.37 -12.36 -6.65
C PRO A 184 -16.89 -11.78 -5.31
N THR A 185 -17.50 -12.27 -4.23
CA THR A 185 -17.10 -11.95 -2.85
C THR A 185 -16.08 -12.93 -2.32
N ASN A 186 -15.48 -12.60 -1.17
CA ASN A 186 -14.56 -13.46 -0.43
C ASN A 186 -13.38 -13.98 -1.26
N THR A 187 -13.00 -13.24 -2.31
CA THR A 187 -11.93 -13.63 -3.22
C THR A 187 -11.00 -12.47 -3.55
N PRO A 188 -9.67 -12.69 -3.65
CA PRO A 188 -8.73 -11.63 -3.97
C PRO A 188 -8.93 -11.13 -5.40
N LEU A 189 -9.22 -9.84 -5.53
CA LEU A 189 -9.34 -9.15 -6.81
C LEU A 189 -8.15 -8.22 -7.02
N VAL A 190 -7.93 -7.83 -8.29
CA VAL A 190 -7.08 -6.67 -8.62
C VAL A 190 -7.94 -5.61 -9.29
N LEU A 191 -7.91 -4.39 -8.73
CA LEU A 191 -8.57 -3.24 -9.32
C LEU A 191 -7.51 -2.30 -9.89
N LYS A 192 -7.57 -2.04 -11.19
CA LYS A 192 -6.69 -1.09 -11.86
C LYS A 192 -7.42 0.21 -12.13
N SER A 193 -6.90 1.33 -11.64
CA SER A 193 -7.32 2.67 -12.04
C SER A 193 -6.31 3.24 -13.03
N TYR A 194 -6.79 3.84 -14.12
CA TYR A 194 -5.92 4.50 -15.10
C TYR A 194 -6.70 5.54 -15.89
N ASP A 195 -5.99 6.43 -16.55
CA ASP A 195 -6.53 7.31 -17.58
C ASP A 195 -5.83 7.02 -18.92
N GLU A 196 -6.46 7.42 -20.02
CA GLU A 196 -5.87 7.23 -21.36
C GLU A 196 -5.00 8.43 -21.76
N GLN A 197 -5.17 9.55 -21.05
CA GLN A 197 -4.50 10.82 -21.28
C GLN A 197 -3.11 10.87 -20.61
N GLY A 198 -2.87 10.06 -19.57
CA GLY A 198 -1.61 10.02 -18.82
C GLY A 198 -1.46 11.13 -17.79
N ASP A 199 -2.56 11.77 -17.38
CA ASP A 199 -2.61 12.70 -16.26
C ASP A 199 -2.52 11.97 -14.91
N PHE A 200 -2.85 10.68 -14.89
CA PHE A 200 -2.75 9.79 -13.74
C PHE A 200 -1.81 8.62 -13.98
N VAL A 201 -1.06 8.26 -12.94
CA VAL A 201 -0.23 7.05 -12.95
C VAL A 201 -1.16 5.84 -12.86
N PRO A 202 -0.93 4.77 -13.65
CA PRO A 202 -1.67 3.52 -13.48
C PRO A 202 -1.47 2.96 -12.07
N VAL A 203 -2.58 2.72 -11.38
CA VAL A 203 -2.60 2.16 -10.02
C VAL A 203 -3.24 0.78 -10.05
N TYR A 204 -2.57 -0.21 -9.46
CA TYR A 204 -3.05 -1.59 -9.36
C TYR A 204 -3.23 -1.95 -7.89
N LYS A 205 -4.47 -2.02 -7.42
CA LYS A 205 -4.79 -2.39 -6.05
C LYS A 205 -4.95 -3.90 -5.94
N TYR A 206 -4.06 -4.54 -5.20
CA TYR A 206 -4.04 -5.97 -4.96
C TYR A 206 -4.79 -6.34 -3.68
N ASN A 207 -5.13 -7.62 -3.58
CA ASN A 207 -5.82 -8.20 -2.42
C ASN A 207 -7.11 -7.45 -2.05
N LEU A 208 -7.83 -6.95 -3.06
CA LEU A 208 -9.14 -6.35 -2.86
C LEU A 208 -10.15 -7.48 -2.63
N VAL A 209 -10.49 -7.74 -1.37
CA VAL A 209 -11.48 -8.77 -1.00
C VAL A 209 -12.78 -8.12 -0.60
N LEU A 210 -13.84 -8.33 -1.39
CA LEU A 210 -15.19 -7.90 -1.03
C LEU A 210 -15.78 -8.93 -0.06
N TRP A 211 -15.69 -8.67 1.24
CA TRP A 211 -16.22 -9.59 2.25
C TRP A 211 -17.74 -9.67 2.16
N SER A 212 -18.27 -10.88 1.98
CA SER A 212 -19.70 -11.09 1.68
C SER A 212 -20.63 -10.62 2.80
N ASP A 213 -20.17 -10.72 4.05
CA ASP A 213 -20.90 -10.32 5.24
C ASP A 213 -20.93 -8.79 5.48
N LEU A 214 -20.15 -8.04 4.71
CA LEU A 214 -20.22 -6.57 4.67
C LEU A 214 -21.15 -6.05 3.54
N ALA A 215 -21.64 -6.93 2.67
CA ALA A 215 -22.58 -6.56 1.62
C ALA A 215 -23.97 -6.24 2.21
N GLN A 216 -24.61 -5.22 1.64
CA GLN A 216 -25.96 -4.80 2.02
C GLN A 216 -26.98 -5.22 0.97
N GLN A 217 -28.20 -5.53 1.39
CA GLN A 217 -29.29 -5.84 0.46
C GLN A 217 -29.98 -4.55 0.02
N GLU A 218 -30.02 -4.30 -1.29
CA GLU A 218 -30.73 -3.17 -1.92
C GLU A 218 -31.76 -3.71 -2.90
N GLY A 219 -33.03 -3.74 -2.49
CA GLY A 219 -34.09 -4.39 -3.28
C GLY A 219 -33.84 -5.90 -3.39
N ASN A 220 -33.60 -6.38 -4.62
CA ASN A 220 -33.32 -7.79 -4.90
C ASN A 220 -31.83 -8.10 -5.05
N ASP A 221 -30.97 -7.06 -5.01
CA ASP A 221 -29.54 -7.18 -5.28
C ASP A 221 -28.73 -7.05 -3.99
N TRP A 222 -27.56 -7.70 -3.98
CA TRP A 222 -26.56 -7.51 -2.95
C TRP A 222 -25.52 -6.51 -3.43
N VAL A 223 -25.25 -5.49 -2.62
CA VAL A 223 -24.40 -4.36 -2.98
C VAL A 223 -23.26 -4.24 -1.96
N PHE A 224 -22.04 -4.15 -2.48
CA PHE A 224 -20.86 -3.73 -1.73
C PHE A 224 -20.55 -2.28 -2.14
N ASP A 225 -21.01 -1.34 -1.32
CA ASP A 225 -20.86 0.09 -1.55
C ASP A 225 -19.72 0.65 -0.70
N THR A 226 -18.60 1.03 -1.34
CA THR A 226 -17.42 1.52 -0.59
C THR A 226 -17.65 2.87 0.10
N ARG A 227 -18.78 3.54 -0.15
CA ARG A 227 -19.15 4.81 0.50
C ARG A 227 -19.87 4.57 1.83
N ALA A 228 -20.29 3.34 2.08
CA ALA A 228 -21.09 3.01 3.26
C ALA A 228 -20.23 2.87 4.52
N THR A 229 -20.90 3.09 5.66
CA THR A 229 -20.44 2.62 6.96
C THR A 229 -21.27 1.40 7.34
N VAL A 230 -20.61 0.32 7.76
CA VAL A 230 -21.23 -0.96 8.13
C VAL A 230 -20.79 -1.40 9.50
N THR A 231 -21.64 -2.15 10.20
CA THR A 231 -21.20 -2.90 11.38
C THR A 231 -20.48 -4.15 10.92
N ASP A 232 -19.17 -4.25 11.16
CA ASP A 232 -18.43 -5.48 10.89
C ASP A 232 -18.89 -6.58 11.87
N PRO A 233 -19.45 -7.70 11.40
CA PRO A 233 -19.93 -8.77 12.27
C PRO A 233 -18.81 -9.47 13.05
N ARG A 234 -17.54 -9.35 12.63
CA ARG A 234 -16.37 -9.97 13.28
C ARG A 234 -15.93 -9.19 14.51
N THR A 235 -16.00 -7.86 14.46
CA THR A 235 -15.54 -6.98 15.55
C THR A 235 -16.69 -6.33 16.31
N GLY A 236 -17.90 -6.29 15.72
CA GLY A 236 -19.05 -5.54 16.22
C GLY A 236 -18.92 -4.02 16.08
N GLN A 237 -17.89 -3.52 15.40
CA GLN A 237 -17.61 -2.09 15.26
C GLN A 237 -18.20 -1.52 13.97
N GLN A 238 -18.56 -0.24 14.00
CA GLN A 238 -18.87 0.51 12.78
C GLN A 238 -17.56 0.81 12.05
N ILE A 239 -17.47 0.38 10.80
CA ILE A 239 -16.30 0.59 9.94
C ILE A 239 -16.72 1.31 8.66
N SER A 240 -15.84 2.17 8.15
CA SER A 240 -15.99 2.73 6.82
C SER A 240 -15.45 1.76 5.77
N LEU A 241 -16.17 1.60 4.66
CA LEU A 241 -15.70 0.81 3.51
C LEU A 241 -14.83 1.62 2.53
N ASN A 242 -14.49 2.86 2.88
CA ASN A 242 -13.56 3.70 2.11
C ASN A 242 -12.29 2.97 1.69
N PRO A 243 -11.67 2.10 2.51
CA PRO A 243 -10.46 1.43 2.10
C PRO A 243 -10.59 0.51 0.90
N TRP A 244 -11.81 0.11 0.50
CA TRP A 244 -12.09 -0.72 -0.67
C TRP A 244 -12.28 0.07 -1.96
N ARG A 245 -12.31 1.41 -1.89
CA ARG A 245 -12.46 2.30 -3.05
C ARG A 245 -11.32 2.21 -4.07
N GLY A 246 -11.53 2.77 -5.26
CA GLY A 246 -10.48 2.94 -6.26
C GLY A 246 -9.52 4.07 -5.86
N TYR A 247 -8.24 3.95 -6.20
CA TYR A 247 -7.26 5.01 -5.97
C TYR A 247 -6.66 5.49 -7.29
N ALA A 248 -6.38 6.77 -7.38
CA ALA A 248 -5.68 7.42 -8.48
C ALA A 248 -4.59 8.32 -7.92
N ILE A 249 -3.44 8.39 -8.59
CA ILE A 249 -2.34 9.29 -8.19
C ILE A 249 -2.01 10.14 -9.41
N SER A 250 -2.19 11.46 -9.30
CA SER A 250 -1.88 12.35 -10.41
C SER A 250 -0.39 12.29 -10.74
N GLN A 251 -0.04 12.37 -12.02
CA GLN A 251 1.34 12.32 -12.49
C GLN A 251 2.20 13.42 -11.85
N SER A 252 1.61 14.60 -11.61
CA SER A 252 2.27 15.69 -10.89
C SER A 252 2.62 15.32 -9.45
N THR A 253 1.70 14.67 -8.73
CA THR A 253 1.91 14.23 -7.34
C THR A 253 2.99 13.16 -7.29
N TYR A 254 2.93 12.20 -8.20
CA TYR A 254 3.94 11.16 -8.31
C TYR A 254 5.33 11.75 -8.54
N ASN A 255 5.46 12.72 -9.45
CA ASN A 255 6.73 13.42 -9.68
C ASN A 255 7.24 14.15 -8.44
N VAL A 256 6.35 14.76 -7.63
CA VAL A 256 6.72 15.40 -6.36
C VAL A 256 7.26 14.38 -5.36
N ILE A 257 6.62 13.21 -5.24
CA ILE A 257 7.11 12.11 -4.40
C ILE A 257 8.52 11.70 -4.83
N LEU A 258 8.72 11.41 -6.13
CA LEU A 258 10.00 10.97 -6.69
C LEU A 258 11.11 11.99 -6.43
N MET A 259 10.84 13.27 -6.67
CA MET A 259 11.80 14.35 -6.39
C MET A 259 12.13 14.45 -4.89
N ALA A 260 11.14 14.30 -4.01
CA ALA A 260 11.32 14.41 -2.57
C ALA A 260 12.22 13.29 -2.02
N VAL A 261 12.13 12.08 -2.59
CA VAL A 261 13.01 10.95 -2.23
C VAL A 261 14.32 10.90 -3.03
N GLY A 262 14.51 11.81 -3.99
CA GLY A 262 15.71 11.85 -4.82
C GLY A 262 15.84 10.70 -5.81
N VAL A 263 14.73 10.06 -6.18
CA VAL A 263 14.71 8.92 -7.11
C VAL A 263 14.25 9.35 -8.49
N THR A 264 14.90 8.83 -9.52
CA THR A 264 14.44 8.91 -10.91
C THR A 264 14.17 7.51 -11.41
N LEU A 265 12.91 7.19 -11.68
CA LEU A 265 12.55 5.85 -12.14
C LEU A 265 13.02 5.60 -13.57
N GLY A 266 13.70 4.47 -13.75
CA GLY A 266 13.98 3.91 -15.06
C GLY A 266 12.71 3.46 -15.79
N ASP A 267 12.83 3.24 -17.10
CA ASP A 267 11.69 2.87 -17.95
C ASP A 267 11.05 1.52 -17.59
N ASN A 268 11.74 0.67 -16.84
CA ASN A 268 11.27 -0.64 -16.39
C ASN A 268 11.06 -0.71 -14.87
N GLN A 269 10.96 0.43 -14.17
CA GLN A 269 10.75 0.45 -12.72
C GLN A 269 9.36 0.98 -12.36
N GLY A 270 8.84 0.54 -11.22
CA GLY A 270 7.60 1.03 -10.62
C GLY A 270 7.73 1.19 -9.12
N ALA A 271 6.59 1.22 -8.44
CA ALA A 271 6.52 1.32 -6.99
C ALA A 271 5.46 0.40 -6.40
N ILE A 272 5.64 0.05 -5.13
CA ILE A 272 4.61 -0.52 -4.26
C ILE A 272 4.28 0.51 -3.19
N ALA A 273 3.00 0.68 -2.88
CA ALA A 273 2.57 1.58 -1.81
C ALA A 273 1.38 0.98 -1.07
N GLY A 274 0.97 1.59 0.03
CA GLY A 274 -0.28 1.23 0.67
C GLY A 274 -0.38 1.70 2.10
N THR A 275 -1.34 1.10 2.79
CA THR A 275 -1.64 1.37 4.20
C THR A 275 -1.49 0.09 5.01
N ILE A 276 -1.22 0.24 6.29
CA ILE A 276 -1.18 -0.87 7.24
C ILE A 276 -2.20 -0.58 8.32
N ARG A 277 -3.03 -1.58 8.61
CA ARG A 277 -4.11 -1.47 9.58
C ARG A 277 -4.04 -2.59 10.60
N ASP A 278 -4.72 -2.37 11.71
CA ASP A 278 -4.94 -3.37 12.75
C ASP A 278 -6.19 -4.21 12.46
N CYS A 279 -6.50 -5.15 13.35
CA CYS A 279 -7.66 -6.04 13.22
C CYS A 279 -9.02 -5.33 13.33
N ARG A 280 -9.01 -4.04 13.65
CA ARG A 280 -10.19 -3.18 13.74
C ARG A 280 -10.25 -2.17 12.59
N TYR A 281 -9.44 -2.38 11.54
CA TYR A 281 -9.36 -1.50 10.37
C TYR A 281 -8.92 -0.08 10.72
N ARG A 282 -8.11 0.07 11.77
CA ARG A 282 -7.49 1.35 12.13
C ARG A 282 -6.08 1.41 11.60
N GLU A 283 -5.69 2.55 11.06
CA GLU A 283 -4.32 2.78 10.59
C GLU A 283 -3.30 2.56 11.71
N LEU A 284 -2.15 1.98 11.36
CA LEU A 284 -1.09 1.67 12.31
C LEU A 284 0.15 2.54 12.12
N ALA A 285 0.55 3.24 13.18
CA ALA A 285 1.87 3.87 13.27
C ALA A 285 2.94 2.87 13.72
N ASN A 286 4.21 3.22 13.49
CA ASN A 286 5.40 2.48 13.92
C ASN A 286 5.64 1.12 13.23
N ILE A 287 5.05 0.90 12.06
CA ILE A 287 5.27 -0.32 11.26
C ILE A 287 6.41 -0.10 10.27
N LYS A 288 7.20 -1.13 10.01
CA LYS A 288 8.26 -1.11 9.00
C LYS A 288 7.99 -2.12 7.90
N CYS A 289 8.35 -1.77 6.67
CA CYS A 289 8.18 -2.61 5.49
C CYS A 289 9.48 -2.78 4.71
N GLY A 290 9.53 -3.83 3.91
CA GLY A 290 10.60 -4.12 2.95
C GLY A 290 10.05 -4.83 1.71
N THR A 291 10.87 -4.95 0.68
CA THR A 291 10.51 -5.61 -0.58
C THR A 291 11.61 -6.55 -1.08
N ALA A 292 11.23 -7.54 -1.88
CA ALA A 292 12.10 -8.42 -2.64
C ALA A 292 11.59 -8.53 -4.09
N PRO A 293 12.33 -8.11 -5.13
CA PRO A 293 13.64 -7.45 -5.05
C PRO A 293 13.57 -6.15 -4.25
N GLN A 294 14.71 -5.74 -3.69
CA GLN A 294 14.80 -4.56 -2.85
C GLN A 294 14.51 -3.30 -3.67
N ALA A 295 13.61 -2.47 -3.17
CA ALA A 295 13.36 -1.13 -3.68
C ALA A 295 14.59 -0.22 -3.53
N GLU A 296 14.79 0.72 -4.46
CA GLU A 296 15.80 1.77 -4.34
C GLU A 296 15.60 2.60 -3.06
N VAL A 297 14.34 2.88 -2.71
CA VAL A 297 14.00 3.55 -1.46
C VAL A 297 12.70 2.98 -0.87
N VAL A 298 12.71 2.75 0.44
CA VAL A 298 11.50 2.59 1.24
C VAL A 298 11.31 3.88 2.03
N THR A 299 10.15 4.50 1.91
CA THR A 299 9.84 5.80 2.50
C THR A 299 8.49 5.80 3.19
N TYR A 300 8.31 6.77 4.07
CA TYR A 300 7.13 6.94 4.92
C TYR A 300 6.68 8.39 4.88
N PHE A 301 5.42 8.65 5.20
CA PHE A 301 4.79 9.96 5.03
C PHE A 301 4.54 10.63 6.37
N SER A 302 4.50 11.97 6.39
CA SER A 302 4.15 12.71 7.61
C SER A 302 2.65 12.70 7.87
N ASN A 303 1.84 12.77 6.81
CA ASN A 303 0.38 12.67 6.82
C ASN A 303 -0.13 12.27 5.43
N ALA A 304 -1.42 11.95 5.29
CA ALA A 304 -2.04 11.62 4.02
C ALA A 304 -2.20 12.83 3.07
N GLU A 305 -2.42 14.03 3.60
CA GLU A 305 -2.68 15.24 2.79
C GLU A 305 -1.44 15.80 2.09
N ASN A 306 -0.26 15.52 2.64
CA ASN A 306 1.01 15.98 2.11
C ASN A 306 1.67 14.84 1.34
N PRO A 307 1.76 14.95 0.00
CA PRO A 307 2.36 13.90 -0.80
C PRO A 307 3.88 13.79 -0.60
N ARG A 308 4.51 14.65 0.20
CA ARG A 308 5.95 14.62 0.44
C ARG A 308 6.29 13.58 1.51
N PRO A 309 7.10 12.55 1.18
CA PRO A 309 7.62 11.65 2.18
C PRO A 309 8.53 12.37 3.17
N GLU A 310 8.58 11.87 4.40
CA GLU A 310 9.42 12.37 5.47
C GLU A 310 10.71 11.53 5.52
N LEU A 311 11.81 12.03 4.94
CA LEU A 311 13.06 11.25 4.79
C LEU A 311 13.71 10.82 6.12
N SER A 312 13.45 11.54 7.21
CA SER A 312 13.92 11.18 8.54
C SER A 312 13.09 10.08 9.20
N ARG A 313 11.90 9.80 8.67
CA ARG A 313 10.99 8.80 9.21
C ARG A 313 11.37 7.42 8.69
N ASN A 314 11.36 6.44 9.58
CA ASN A 314 11.76 5.06 9.27
C ASN A 314 10.67 4.02 9.59
N SER A 315 9.44 4.47 9.85
CA SER A 315 8.26 3.65 10.12
C SER A 315 6.99 4.42 9.74
N THR A 316 5.85 3.73 9.63
CA THR A 316 4.57 4.36 9.30
C THR A 316 4.17 5.42 10.33
N ASN A 317 3.44 6.44 9.86
CA ASN A 317 2.83 7.47 10.69
C ASN A 317 1.41 7.09 11.13
N VAL A 318 0.67 8.06 11.67
CA VAL A 318 -0.73 7.90 12.08
C VAL A 318 -1.71 7.54 10.96
N ASN A 319 -1.29 7.60 9.68
CA ASN A 319 -2.09 7.15 8.55
C ASN A 319 -1.67 5.76 8.04
N GLY A 320 -0.67 5.12 8.64
CA GLY A 320 -0.22 3.79 8.25
C GLY A 320 0.43 3.73 6.85
N ILE A 321 0.82 4.86 6.26
CA ILE A 321 1.22 4.94 4.85
C ILE A 321 2.72 4.62 4.69
N TYR A 322 3.01 3.81 3.67
CA TYR A 322 4.37 3.50 3.23
C TYR A 322 4.45 3.50 1.69
N ALA A 323 5.66 3.65 1.17
CA ALA A 323 5.96 3.41 -0.25
C ALA A 323 7.36 2.80 -0.41
N ALA A 324 7.48 1.83 -1.31
CA ALA A 324 8.72 1.23 -1.78
C ALA A 324 8.85 1.55 -3.27
N ILE A 325 9.83 2.36 -3.64
CA ILE A 325 9.95 3.02 -4.95
C ILE A 325 11.24 2.56 -5.64
N GLY A 326 11.20 2.42 -6.96
CA GLY A 326 12.37 2.00 -7.74
C GLY A 326 12.52 0.49 -7.76
N ILE A 327 11.40 -0.23 -7.86
CA ILE A 327 11.38 -1.69 -7.95
C ILE A 327 11.30 -2.07 -9.42
N ASP A 328 12.16 -2.96 -9.88
CA ASP A 328 12.10 -3.48 -11.25
C ASP A 328 10.75 -4.16 -11.52
N ALA A 329 10.20 -3.93 -12.72
CA ALA A 329 8.95 -4.53 -13.13
C ALA A 329 9.06 -6.06 -13.17
N GLY A 330 8.02 -6.72 -12.68
CA GLY A 330 8.02 -8.16 -12.46
C GLY A 330 7.30 -8.53 -11.16
N ASN A 331 7.52 -9.75 -10.70
CA ASN A 331 6.99 -10.19 -9.41
C ASN A 331 7.85 -9.62 -8.29
N ALA A 332 7.20 -9.06 -7.28
CA ALA A 332 7.82 -8.59 -6.06
C ALA A 332 7.05 -9.13 -4.85
N THR A 333 7.78 -9.39 -3.76
CA THR A 333 7.21 -9.70 -2.46
C THR A 333 7.38 -8.50 -1.55
N LEU A 334 6.30 -8.11 -0.87
CA LEU A 334 6.26 -7.06 0.13
C LEU A 334 5.97 -7.71 1.49
N ALA A 335 6.73 -7.34 2.51
CA ALA A 335 6.48 -7.79 3.88
C ALA A 335 6.66 -6.64 4.87
N CYS A 336 5.89 -6.66 5.96
CA CYS A 336 5.96 -5.65 7.01
C CYS A 336 5.94 -6.30 8.40
N GLN A 337 6.46 -5.60 9.40
CA GLN A 337 6.46 -6.02 10.81
C GLN A 337 6.31 -4.84 11.77
N GLY A 338 5.69 -5.10 12.92
CA GLY A 338 5.54 -4.16 14.04
C GLY A 338 5.88 -4.83 15.38
N LEU A 339 5.74 -4.09 16.48
CA LEU A 339 5.78 -4.65 17.84
C LEU A 339 4.37 -4.66 18.43
N ASP A 340 3.96 -5.74 19.09
CA ASP A 340 2.74 -5.78 19.91
C ASP A 340 2.91 -5.00 21.23
N ALA A 341 1.86 -4.97 22.06
CA ALA A 341 1.87 -4.27 23.35
C ALA A 341 2.92 -4.82 24.33
N GLU A 342 3.27 -6.10 24.19
CA GLU A 342 4.29 -6.79 24.98
C GLU A 342 5.72 -6.59 24.43
N GLY A 343 5.86 -5.95 23.26
CA GLY A 343 7.14 -5.70 22.61
C GLY A 343 7.66 -6.88 21.77
N ASN A 344 6.83 -7.88 21.47
CA ASN A 344 7.17 -8.95 20.55
C ASN A 344 7.03 -8.49 19.10
N LYS A 345 7.92 -8.96 18.23
CA LYS A 345 7.84 -8.70 16.78
C LYS A 345 6.69 -9.49 16.18
N VAL A 346 5.80 -8.80 15.48
CA VAL A 346 4.65 -9.39 14.80
C VAL A 346 4.75 -9.12 13.29
N PRO A 347 4.89 -10.15 12.45
CA PRO A 347 4.86 -10.00 11.00
C PRO A 347 3.42 -9.86 10.49
N PHE A 348 3.21 -8.93 9.55
CA PHE A 348 1.91 -8.67 8.90
C PHE A 348 1.64 -9.60 7.71
N GLY A 349 2.49 -10.61 7.51
CA GLY A 349 2.49 -11.48 6.33
C GLY A 349 3.37 -10.94 5.20
N ALA A 350 3.34 -11.67 4.08
CA ALA A 350 4.04 -11.31 2.87
C ALA A 350 3.09 -11.42 1.67
N TYR A 351 3.06 -10.37 0.86
CA TYR A 351 2.20 -10.29 -0.32
C TYR A 351 3.03 -10.30 -1.58
N ARG A 352 2.68 -11.20 -2.49
CA ARG A 352 3.24 -11.23 -3.84
C ARG A 352 2.39 -10.35 -4.75
N VAL A 353 3.04 -9.39 -5.38
CA VAL A 353 2.42 -8.48 -6.33
C VAL A 353 3.24 -8.41 -7.61
N LYS A 354 2.60 -7.94 -8.68
CA LYS A 354 3.30 -7.60 -9.91
C LYS A 354 3.51 -6.09 -9.93
N VAL A 355 4.74 -5.66 -10.11
CA VAL A 355 5.11 -4.26 -10.35
C VAL A 355 5.14 -4.05 -11.86
N PHE A 356 4.45 -3.02 -12.33
CA PHE A 356 4.49 -2.64 -13.74
C PHE A 356 5.39 -1.42 -13.94
N PRO A 357 5.96 -1.26 -15.14
CA PRO A 357 6.72 -0.07 -15.47
C PRO A 357 5.89 1.21 -15.29
N LYS A 358 6.46 2.19 -14.59
CA LYS A 358 5.86 3.51 -14.32
C LYS A 358 4.45 3.41 -13.72
N SER A 359 4.21 2.40 -12.88
CA SER A 359 2.95 2.19 -12.18
C SER A 359 3.15 2.14 -10.68
N ILE A 360 2.02 2.09 -9.96
CA ILE A 360 2.00 1.88 -8.52
C ILE A 360 1.12 0.67 -8.20
N SER A 361 1.69 -0.31 -7.50
CA SER A 361 0.93 -1.45 -6.98
C SER A 361 0.56 -1.15 -5.52
N ILE A 362 -0.73 -1.05 -5.22
CA ILE A 362 -1.23 -0.79 -3.87
C ILE A 362 -1.51 -2.10 -3.15
N VAL A 363 -0.95 -2.24 -1.95
CA VAL A 363 -1.20 -3.35 -1.03
C VAL A 363 -1.56 -2.80 0.34
N SER A 364 -2.79 -3.01 0.76
CA SER A 364 -3.23 -2.70 2.12
C SER A 364 -3.17 -3.96 2.99
N PHE A 365 -2.48 -3.86 4.13
CA PHE A 365 -2.45 -4.91 5.14
C PHE A 365 -3.63 -4.72 6.08
N ASP A 366 -4.80 -5.18 5.66
CA ASP A 366 -5.97 -5.33 6.52
C ASP A 366 -6.01 -6.79 7.04
N TRP A 367 -7.05 -7.54 6.71
CA TRP A 367 -7.20 -8.94 7.10
C TRP A 367 -6.55 -9.85 6.05
N TYR A 368 -5.66 -10.77 6.45
CA TYR A 368 -5.13 -11.79 5.54
C TYR A 368 -6.23 -12.81 5.27
N PRO A 369 -6.77 -12.90 4.05
CA PRO A 369 -7.92 -13.75 3.80
C PRO A 369 -7.43 -15.19 3.56
N ALA A 370 -8.04 -16.19 4.22
CA ALA A 370 -7.73 -17.60 3.97
C ALA A 370 -8.44 -18.10 2.70
N VAL A 371 -8.27 -17.43 1.56
CA VAL A 371 -8.98 -17.79 0.32
C VAL A 371 -8.24 -18.84 -0.50
N GLN A 372 -9.01 -19.62 -1.29
CA GLN A 372 -8.62 -20.78 -2.11
C GLN A 372 -7.78 -20.41 -3.32
#